data_AF-A0A4R2KTK4-F1
#
_entry.id   AF-A0A4R2KTK4-F1
#
_cell.length_a   1.000
_cell.length_b   1.000
_cell.length_c   1.000
_cell.angle_alpha   90.00
_cell.angle_beta   90.00
_cell.angle_gamma   90.00
#
_symmetry.space_group_name_H-M   'P 1'
#
loop_
_entity.id
_entity.type
_entity.pdbx_description
1 polymer ?
#
loop_
_entity_poly.entity_id
_entity_poly.type
_entity_poly.pdbx_seq_one_letter_code
_entity_poly.pdbx_strand_id
1 'polypeptide(L)'
;MVGESDNRDRAESRRLAVVLVSLVALVGLGALFMLPMLGDIVATQLEPGLGLRDAAVIAFFTTAILFIVFAIAAGDGLLGELQFMLGGFFLFFAIFWLLIAWVF
;
A
#
# COMPACT_ATOMS: atom_id res chain seq x y z
N MET A 1 -35.35 36.46 16.51
CA MET A 1 -35.34 35.56 15.33
C MET A 1 -33.94 35.04 14.97
N VAL A 2 -32.82 35.69 15.34
CA VAL A 2 -31.45 35.23 15.00
C VAL A 2 -30.97 33.98 15.79
N GLY A 3 -31.50 33.74 17.01
CA GLY A 3 -31.11 32.57 17.81
C GLY A 3 -31.78 31.24 17.43
N GLU A 4 -32.90 31.28 16.70
CA GLU A 4 -33.62 30.07 16.25
C GLU A 4 -32.96 29.42 15.03
N SER A 5 -32.36 30.21 14.15
CA SER A 5 -31.59 29.69 13.01
C SER A 5 -30.28 29.02 13.45
N ASP A 6 -29.55 29.60 14.41
CA ASP A 6 -28.29 29.03 14.92
C ASP A 6 -28.48 27.66 15.61
N ASN A 7 -29.56 27.51 16.39
CA ASN A 7 -29.90 26.24 17.03
C ASN A 7 -30.37 25.17 16.03
N ARG A 8 -31.03 25.59 14.95
CA ARG A 8 -31.47 24.68 13.88
C ARG A 8 -30.27 24.17 13.07
N ASP A 9 -29.34 25.05 12.72
CA ASP A 9 -28.09 24.70 12.01
C ASP A 9 -27.21 23.75 12.83
N ARG A 10 -27.09 23.96 14.15
CA ARG A 10 -26.40 23.01 15.05
C ARG A 10 -27.07 21.64 15.09
N ALA A 11 -28.40 21.59 15.11
CA ALA A 11 -29.13 20.33 15.13
C ALA A 11 -28.99 19.56 13.81
N GLU A 12 -29.03 20.25 12.67
CA GLU A 12 -28.81 19.66 11.35
C GLU A 12 -27.36 19.18 11.18
N SER A 13 -26.39 19.97 11.62
CA SER A 13 -24.96 19.60 11.62
C SER A 13 -24.69 18.37 12.50
N ARG A 14 -25.30 18.30 13.69
CA ARG A 14 -25.20 17.13 14.57
C ARG A 14 -25.84 15.90 13.95
N ARG A 15 -26.98 16.06 13.26
CA ARG A 15 -27.66 14.95 12.57
C ARG A 15 -26.81 14.43 11.41
N LEU A 16 -26.21 15.32 10.62
CA LEU A 16 -25.25 14.98 9.57
C LEU A 16 -24.04 14.24 10.15
N ALA A 17 -23.45 14.72 11.24
CA ALA A 17 -22.33 14.07 11.90
C ALA A 17 -22.68 12.65 12.38
N VAL A 18 -23.86 12.46 12.98
CA VAL A 18 -24.33 11.14 13.41
C VAL A 18 -24.51 10.20 12.21
N VAL A 19 -25.11 10.69 11.12
CA VAL A 19 -25.25 9.91 9.88
C VAL A 19 -23.88 9.52 9.34
N LEU A 20 -22.92 10.45 9.31
CA LEU A 20 -21.58 10.21 8.80
C LEU A 20 -20.81 9.19 9.65
N VAL A 21 -20.85 9.34 10.98
CA VAL A 21 -20.25 8.38 11.91
C VAL A 21 -20.91 7.01 11.78
N SER A 22 -22.24 6.95 11.64
CA SER A 22 -22.95 5.69 11.46
C SER A 22 -22.58 5.01 10.14
N LEU A 23 -22.37 5.79 9.07
CA LEU A 23 -21.97 5.28 7.77
C LEU A 23 -20.54 4.72 7.82
N VAL A 24 -19.62 5.45 8.45
CA VAL A 24 -18.23 4.99 8.66
C VAL A 24 -18.20 3.72 9.52
N ALA A 25 -19.00 3.66 10.58
CA ALA A 25 -19.11 2.47 11.42
C ALA A 25 -19.65 1.26 10.64
N LEU A 26 -20.63 1.48 9.76
CA LEU A 26 -21.23 0.43 8.94
C LEU A 26 -20.26 -0.09 7.87
N VAL A 27 -19.48 0.80 7.25
CA VAL A 27 -18.38 0.43 6.35
C VAL A 27 -17.29 -0.34 7.11
N GLY A 28 -16.92 0.11 8.31
CA GLY A 28 -15.93 -0.56 9.16
C GLY A 28 -16.36 -1.96 9.59
N LEU A 29 -17.63 -2.13 9.96
CA LEU A 29 -18.23 -3.44 10.24
C LEU A 29 -18.24 -4.35 9.01
N GLY A 30 -18.60 -3.80 7.84
CA GLY A 30 -18.54 -4.54 6.58
C GLY A 30 -17.12 -5.01 6.24
N ALA A 31 -16.12 -4.16 6.46
CA ALA A 31 -14.72 -4.52 6.31
C ALA A 31 -14.29 -5.61 7.30
N LEU A 32 -14.75 -5.53 8.57
CA LEU A 32 -14.49 -6.55 9.59
C LEU A 32 -15.06 -7.92 9.19
N PHE A 33 -16.28 -7.95 8.63
CA PHE A 33 -16.89 -9.19 8.14
C PHE A 33 -16.24 -9.74 6.87
N MET A 34 -15.55 -8.90 6.10
CA MET A 34 -14.76 -9.34 4.94
C MET A 34 -13.36 -9.87 5.32
N LEU A 35 -12.90 -9.71 6.57
CA LEU A 35 -11.62 -10.25 7.04
C LEU A 35 -11.44 -11.76 6.78
N PRO A 36 -12.39 -12.67 7.08
CA PRO A 36 -12.23 -14.09 6.76
C PRO A 36 -12.09 -14.34 5.26
N MET A 37 -12.87 -13.64 4.42
CA MET A 37 -12.76 -13.74 2.96
C MET A 37 -11.40 -13.24 2.45
N LEU A 38 -10.86 -12.16 3.04
CA LEU A 38 -9.51 -11.70 2.75
C LEU A 38 -8.45 -12.71 3.23
N GLY A 39 -8.69 -13.35 4.38
CA GLY A 39 -7.85 -14.44 4.88
C GLY A 39 -7.80 -15.63 3.91
N ASP A 40 -8.94 -16.04 3.34
CA ASP A 40 -8.99 -17.10 2.34
C ASP A 40 -8.31 -16.70 1.02
N ILE A 41 -8.39 -15.43 0.61
CA ILE A 41 -7.65 -14.91 -0.56
C ILE A 41 -6.14 -14.95 -0.30
N VAL A 42 -5.71 -14.54 0.90
CA VAL A 42 -4.31 -14.63 1.31
C VAL A 42 -3.86 -16.10 1.34
N ALA A 43 -4.66 -16.99 1.94
CA ALA A 43 -4.37 -18.42 1.98
C ALA A 43 -4.33 -19.08 0.59
N THR A 44 -5.24 -18.71 -0.30
CA THR A 44 -5.32 -19.39 -1.60
C THR A 44 -4.33 -18.82 -2.62
N GLN A 45 -4.03 -17.51 -2.53
CA GLN A 45 -3.26 -16.79 -3.54
C GLN A 45 -1.89 -16.32 -3.06
N LEU A 46 -1.66 -16.26 -1.75
CA LEU A 46 -0.40 -15.81 -1.14
C LEU A 46 0.29 -16.88 -0.27
N GLU A 47 -0.40 -17.89 0.30
CA GLU A 47 0.28 -19.03 0.99
C GLU A 47 1.02 -19.98 0.05
N PRO A 48 0.63 -20.22 -1.22
CA PRO A 48 1.53 -20.86 -2.15
C PRO A 48 2.57 -19.81 -2.51
N GLY A 49 3.61 -19.68 -1.68
CA GLY A 49 4.63 -18.65 -1.84
C GLY A 49 5.13 -18.62 -3.28
N LEU A 50 5.31 -17.39 -3.76
CA LEU A 50 5.63 -17.10 -5.15
C LEU A 50 6.89 -17.90 -5.52
N GLY A 51 6.74 -18.86 -6.43
CA GLY A 51 7.86 -19.68 -6.87
C GLY A 51 9.04 -18.81 -7.31
N LEU A 52 10.27 -19.31 -7.15
CA LEU A 52 11.51 -18.55 -7.41
C LEU A 52 11.52 -17.80 -8.75
N ARG A 53 10.87 -18.36 -9.77
CA ARG A 53 10.74 -17.75 -11.09
C ARG A 53 9.88 -16.49 -11.08
N ASP A 54 8.69 -16.55 -10.50
CA ASP A 54 7.73 -15.43 -10.51
C ASP A 54 8.18 -14.34 -9.54
N ALA A 55 8.73 -14.74 -8.39
CA ALA A 55 9.37 -13.83 -7.45
C ALA A 55 10.54 -13.04 -8.09
N ALA A 56 11.33 -13.67 -8.96
CA ALA A 56 12.43 -12.99 -9.66
C ALA A 56 11.91 -11.88 -10.59
N VAL A 57 10.81 -12.13 -11.31
CA VAL A 57 10.22 -11.13 -12.21
C VAL A 57 9.73 -9.93 -11.40
N ILE A 58 8.96 -10.17 -10.33
CA ILE A 58 8.41 -9.12 -9.48
C ILE A 58 9.54 -8.31 -8.81
N ALA A 59 10.54 -9.00 -8.26
CA ALA A 59 11.69 -8.35 -7.62
C ALA A 59 12.50 -7.51 -8.59
N PHE A 60 12.69 -7.97 -9.84
CA PHE A 60 13.41 -7.23 -10.86
C PHE A 60 12.72 -5.89 -11.18
N PHE A 61 11.43 -5.91 -11.49
CA PHE A 61 10.68 -4.70 -11.82
C PHE A 61 10.57 -3.75 -10.62
N THR A 62 10.36 -4.28 -9.41
CA THR A 62 10.32 -3.49 -8.18
C THR A 62 11.65 -2.77 -7.95
N THR A 63 12.77 -3.49 -8.08
CA THR A 63 14.11 -2.93 -7.92
C THR A 63 14.40 -1.90 -9.01
N ALA A 64 14.02 -2.18 -10.26
CA ALA A 64 14.21 -1.25 -11.38
C ALA A 64 13.46 0.06 -11.17
N ILE A 65 12.19 0.00 -10.78
CA ILE A 65 11.39 1.20 -10.47
C ILE A 65 12.00 1.99 -9.32
N LEU A 66 12.40 1.32 -8.23
CA LEU A 66 13.04 1.96 -7.09
C LEU A 66 14.33 2.69 -7.51
N PHE A 67 15.16 2.05 -8.33
CA PHE A 67 16.40 2.65 -8.81
C PHE A 67 16.16 3.78 -9.80
N ILE A 68 15.10 3.73 -10.62
CA ILE A 68 14.69 4.87 -11.45
C ILE A 68 14.28 6.06 -10.57
N VAL A 69 13.55 5.83 -9.49
CA VAL A 69 13.18 6.91 -8.54
C VAL A 69 14.42 7.51 -7.88
N PHE A 70 15.36 6.67 -7.41
CA PHE A 70 16.63 7.15 -6.85
C PHE A 70 17.48 7.90 -7.88
N ALA A 71 17.50 7.42 -9.11
CA ALA A 71 18.21 8.04 -10.22
C ALA A 71 17.68 9.45 -10.51
N ILE A 72 16.36 9.62 -10.56
CA ILE A 72 15.71 10.92 -10.75
C ILE A 72 15.98 11.84 -9.54
N ALA A 73 15.90 11.31 -8.32
CA ALA A 73 16.14 12.07 -7.10
C ALA A 73 17.61 12.53 -6.95
N ALA A 74 18.56 11.77 -7.50
CA ALA A 74 20.00 12.06 -7.44
C ALA A 74 20.45 13.18 -8.41
N GLY A 75 19.64 13.52 -9.42
CA GLY A 75 19.87 14.65 -10.34
C GLY A 75 21.01 14.47 -11.35
N ASP A 76 22.26 14.33 -10.89
CA ASP A 76 23.49 14.39 -11.73
C ASP A 76 24.43 13.17 -11.54
N GLY A 77 24.23 12.36 -10.49
CA GLY A 77 25.06 11.17 -10.19
C GLY A 77 24.84 9.95 -11.10
N LEU A 78 23.85 9.98 -11.99
CA LEU A 78 23.26 8.80 -12.64
C LEU A 78 24.22 8.04 -13.56
N LEU A 79 25.00 8.76 -14.39
CA LEU A 79 25.94 8.14 -15.35
C LEU A 79 27.32 7.88 -14.74
N GLY A 80 27.79 8.74 -13.84
CA GLY A 80 29.10 8.60 -13.19
C GLY A 80 29.11 7.54 -12.08
N GLU A 81 28.00 7.38 -11.37
CA GLU A 81 27.89 6.46 -10.23
C GLU A 81 27.17 5.15 -10.59
N LEU A 82 26.91 4.91 -11.88
CA LEU A 82 26.18 3.73 -12.35
C LEU A 82 26.80 2.42 -11.84
N GLN A 83 28.12 2.35 -11.72
CA GLN A 83 28.82 1.18 -11.16
C GLN A 83 28.49 0.92 -9.68
N PHE A 84 28.30 1.98 -8.88
CA PHE A 84 27.90 1.88 -7.48
C PHE A 84 26.40 1.57 -7.37
N MET A 85 25.59 2.16 -8.24
CA MET A 85 24.17 1.85 -8.36
C MET A 85 23.92 0.40 -8.80
N LEU A 86 24.73 -0.15 -9.70
CA LEU A 86 24.63 -1.55 -10.15
C LEU A 86 24.86 -2.53 -9.00
N GLY A 87 25.86 -2.30 -8.16
CA GLY A 87 26.09 -3.12 -6.96
C GLY A 87 24.90 -3.07 -6.00
N GLY A 88 24.37 -1.86 -5.74
CA GLY A 88 23.16 -1.69 -4.94
C GLY A 88 21.94 -2.36 -5.57
N PHE A 89 21.79 -2.29 -6.89
CA PHE A 89 20.70 -2.91 -7.63
C PHE A 89 20.67 -4.42 -7.42
N PHE A 90 21.80 -5.11 -7.62
CA PHE A 90 21.84 -6.56 -7.42
C PHE A 90 21.62 -6.98 -5.96
N LEU A 91 22.08 -6.17 -5.00
CA LEU A 91 21.84 -6.41 -3.58
C LEU A 91 20.35 -6.29 -3.24
N PHE A 92 19.72 -5.17 -3.63
CA PHE A 92 18.29 -4.95 -3.41
C PHE A 92 17.44 -5.99 -4.14
N PHE A 93 17.81 -6.33 -5.38
CA PHE A 93 17.16 -7.39 -6.14
C PHE A 93 17.23 -8.72 -5.40
N ALA A 94 18.40 -9.13 -4.92
CA ALA A 94 18.55 -10.39 -4.19
C ALA A 94 17.72 -10.41 -2.89
N ILE A 95 17.71 -9.30 -2.15
CA ILE A 95 16.91 -9.16 -0.93
C ILE A 95 15.41 -9.25 -1.24
N PHE A 96 14.92 -8.46 -2.19
CA PHE A 96 13.50 -8.49 -2.59
C PHE A 96 13.10 -9.82 -3.19
N TRP A 97 13.97 -10.44 -3.99
CA TRP A 97 13.71 -11.74 -4.59
C TRP A 97 13.56 -12.82 -3.53
N LEU A 98 14.48 -12.88 -2.55
CA LEU A 98 14.40 -13.85 -1.46
C LEU A 98 13.23 -13.56 -0.52
N LEU A 99 12.95 -12.30 -0.19
CA LEU A 99 11.80 -11.95 0.63
C LEU A 99 10.49 -12.31 -0.08
N ILE A 100 10.32 -11.98 -1.36
CA ILE A 100 9.09 -12.31 -2.09
C ILE A 100 8.95 -13.82 -2.30
N ALA A 101 10.05 -14.53 -2.58
CA ALA A 101 10.05 -15.98 -2.74
C ALA A 101 9.81 -16.72 -1.42
N TRP A 102 10.18 -16.11 -0.29
CA TRP A 102 10.09 -16.70 1.06
C TRP A 102 8.98 -16.08 1.91
N VAL A 103 8.15 -15.18 1.38
CA VAL A 103 6.92 -14.78 2.07
C VAL A 103 5.98 -15.99 2.06
N PHE A 104 6.06 -16.72 3.17
CA PHE A 104 5.14 -17.71 3.72
C PHE A 104 4.93 -17.33 5.18
#